data_AF-A0A529IHC4-F1
#
_entry.id   AF-A0A529IHC4-F1
#
_cell.length_a   1.000
_cell.length_b   1.000
_cell.length_c   1.000
_cell.angle_alpha   90.00
_cell.angle_beta   90.00
_cell.angle_gamma   90.00
#
_symmetry.space_group_name_H-M   'P 1'
#
loop_
_entity.id
_entity.type
_entity.pdbx_description
1 polymer ?
#
loop_
_entity_poly.entity_id
_entity_poly.type
_entity_poly.pdbx_seq_one_letter_code
_entity_poly.pdbx_strand_id
1 'polypeptide(L)'
;MHEPLTAAEYRALAAEIQFPTNAFVDGAFRPANSGKTFKTTNPATGETLAEIAACDSTDVDFAVAKAREAFDDGRWQHLSPAERKAVLLRFAKLLERNRHE
;
A
#
# COMPACT_ATOMS: atom_id res chain seq x y z
N MET A 1 -15.62 20.00 -9.61
CA MET A 1 -15.91 18.93 -8.63
C MET A 1 -16.27 17.68 -9.43
N HIS A 2 -15.70 16.53 -9.11
CA HIS A 2 -16.12 15.28 -9.74
C HIS A 2 -17.43 14.84 -9.09
N GLU A 3 -18.38 14.42 -9.91
CA GLU A 3 -19.66 13.91 -9.42
C GLU A 3 -19.40 12.55 -8.73
N PRO A 4 -19.95 12.31 -7.53
CA PRO A 4 -19.75 11.04 -6.85
C PRO A 4 -20.43 9.90 -7.62
N LEU A 5 -19.81 8.73 -7.61
CA LEU A 5 -20.44 7.52 -8.16
C LEU A 5 -21.68 7.15 -7.35
N THR A 6 -22.62 6.48 -8.00
CA THR A 6 -23.80 5.89 -7.37
C THR A 6 -23.41 4.69 -6.51
N ALA A 7 -24.30 4.31 -5.58
CA ALA A 7 -24.10 3.12 -4.76
C ALA A 7 -24.00 1.82 -5.59
N ALA A 8 -24.65 1.77 -6.76
CA ALA A 8 -24.57 0.61 -7.65
C ALA A 8 -23.18 0.49 -8.29
N GLU A 9 -22.62 1.62 -8.74
CA GLU A 9 -21.28 1.67 -9.32
C GLU A 9 -20.20 1.31 -8.29
N TYR A 10 -20.30 1.81 -7.06
CA TYR A 10 -19.37 1.42 -5.99
C TYR A 10 -19.46 -0.07 -5.65
N ARG A 11 -20.65 -0.67 -5.68
CA ARG A 11 -20.79 -2.13 -5.48
C ARG A 11 -20.16 -2.93 -6.60
N ALA A 12 -20.27 -2.47 -7.84
CA ALA A 12 -19.62 -3.12 -8.98
C ALA A 12 -18.09 -3.04 -8.87
N LEU A 13 -17.54 -1.87 -8.53
CA LEU A 13 -16.11 -1.69 -8.29
C LEU A 13 -15.61 -2.60 -7.17
N ALA A 14 -16.30 -2.62 -6.03
CA ALA A 14 -15.94 -3.47 -4.90
C ALA A 14 -15.91 -4.97 -5.23
N ALA A 15 -16.73 -5.43 -6.19
CA ALA A 15 -16.73 -6.82 -6.63
C ALA A 15 -15.53 -7.19 -7.52
N GLU A 16 -14.85 -6.21 -8.12
CA GLU A 16 -13.74 -6.41 -9.04
C GLU A 16 -12.36 -6.14 -8.40
N ILE A 17 -12.32 -5.44 -7.26
CA ILE A 17 -11.06 -5.09 -6.58
C ILE A 17 -10.29 -6.34 -6.15
N GLN A 18 -9.02 -6.39 -6.52
CA GLN A 18 -8.05 -7.35 -6.01
C GLN A 18 -7.18 -6.69 -4.95
N PHE A 19 -7.35 -7.09 -3.69
CA PHE A 19 -6.58 -6.51 -2.60
C PHE A 19 -5.13 -6.99 -2.61
N PRO A 20 -4.12 -6.10 -2.59
CA PRO A 20 -2.75 -6.50 -2.30
C PRO A 20 -2.65 -6.92 -0.82
N THR A 21 -2.40 -8.20 -0.57
CA THR A 21 -2.45 -8.79 0.78
C THR A 21 -1.10 -8.92 1.48
N ASN A 22 -0.02 -8.76 0.73
CA ASN A 22 1.34 -8.90 1.22
C ASN A 22 1.89 -7.56 1.74
N ALA A 23 2.89 -7.62 2.62
CA ALA A 23 3.61 -6.43 3.06
C ALA A 23 4.47 -5.87 1.91
N PHE A 24 4.60 -4.55 1.81
CA PHE A 24 5.47 -3.91 0.82
C PHE A 24 6.74 -3.39 1.49
N VAL A 25 7.85 -4.10 1.30
CA VAL A 25 9.15 -3.79 1.94
C VAL A 25 10.26 -3.90 0.90
N ASP A 26 11.17 -2.93 0.89
CA ASP A 26 12.32 -2.87 -0.02
C ASP A 26 11.93 -2.91 -1.52
N GLY A 27 10.83 -2.22 -1.85
CA GLY A 27 10.36 -2.08 -3.23
C GLY A 27 9.56 -3.26 -3.80
N ALA A 28 9.22 -4.27 -2.98
CA ALA A 28 8.45 -5.42 -3.43
C ALA A 28 7.40 -5.90 -2.41
N PHE A 29 6.33 -6.52 -2.91
CA PHE A 29 5.38 -7.26 -2.09
C PHE A 29 5.98 -8.59 -1.62
N ARG A 30 5.89 -8.87 -0.33
CA ARG A 30 6.42 -10.07 0.31
C ARG A 30 5.45 -10.60 1.38
N PRO A 31 5.27 -11.93 1.50
CA PRO A 31 4.55 -12.47 2.65
C PRO A 31 5.30 -12.15 3.95
N ALA A 32 4.62 -12.24 5.09
CA ALA A 32 5.29 -12.22 6.38
C ALA A 32 6.32 -13.35 6.44
N ASN A 33 7.48 -13.13 7.06
CA ASN A 33 8.53 -14.13 7.19
C ASN A 33 8.03 -15.41 7.88
N SER A 34 7.11 -15.27 8.83
CA SER A 34 6.46 -16.41 9.50
C SER A 34 5.43 -17.16 8.64
N GLY A 35 5.07 -16.62 7.47
CA GLY A 35 4.00 -17.11 6.59
C GLY A 35 2.59 -16.90 7.13
N LYS A 36 2.45 -16.30 8.32
CA LYS A 36 1.14 -16.08 8.95
C LYS A 36 0.36 -14.98 8.23
N THR A 37 -0.96 -15.17 8.20
CA THR A 37 -1.94 -14.19 7.75
C THR A 37 -3.02 -14.00 8.80
N PHE A 38 -3.78 -12.91 8.69
CA PHE A 38 -5.01 -12.73 9.45
C PHE A 38 -6.13 -12.16 8.57
N LYS A 39 -7.38 -12.48 8.92
CA LYS A 39 -8.55 -12.05 8.17
C LYS A 39 -8.86 -10.58 8.44
N THR A 40 -9.10 -9.82 7.38
CA THR A 40 -9.76 -8.52 7.46
C THR A 40 -11.19 -8.64 6.95
N THR A 41 -12.12 -7.93 7.58
CA THR A 41 -13.57 -8.08 7.34
C THR A 41 -14.21 -6.74 7.05
N ASN A 42 -15.22 -6.74 6.19
CA ASN A 42 -16.04 -5.58 5.93
C ASN A 42 -16.94 -5.30 7.15
N PRO A 43 -16.82 -4.15 7.83
CA PRO A 43 -17.64 -3.85 9.01
C PRO A 43 -19.13 -3.64 8.69
N ALA A 44 -19.49 -3.35 7.43
CA ALA A 44 -20.87 -3.14 7.02
C ALA A 44 -21.64 -4.46 6.77
N THR A 45 -20.94 -5.51 6.34
CA THR A 45 -21.57 -6.81 5.99
C THR A 45 -21.09 -7.98 6.86
N GLY A 46 -19.95 -7.83 7.54
CA GLY A 46 -19.27 -8.91 8.27
C GLY A 46 -18.49 -9.88 7.38
N GLU A 47 -18.55 -9.72 6.06
CA GLU A 47 -17.89 -10.62 5.11
C GLU A 47 -16.37 -10.44 5.14
N THR A 48 -15.62 -11.51 4.83
CA THR A 48 -14.16 -11.45 4.73
C THR A 48 -13.76 -10.70 3.45
N LEU A 49 -12.89 -9.69 3.60
CA LEU A 49 -12.32 -8.95 2.46
C LEU A 49 -11.07 -9.66 1.93
N ALA A 50 -10.14 -10.00 2.81
CA ALA A 50 -8.87 -10.64 2.44
C ALA A 50 -8.18 -11.29 3.64
N GLU A 51 -7.17 -12.11 3.38
CA GLU A 51 -6.18 -12.55 4.36
C GLU A 51 -4.88 -11.78 4.14
N ILE A 52 -4.51 -10.93 5.10
CA ILE A 52 -3.35 -10.03 4.98
C ILE A 52 -2.18 -10.54 5.81
N ALA A 53 -0.95 -10.24 5.37
CA ALA A 53 0.28 -10.67 6.03
C ALA A 53 0.33 -10.23 7.50
N ALA A 54 0.50 -11.20 8.41
CA ALA A 54 0.65 -10.98 9.84
C ALA A 54 2.13 -10.80 10.19
N CYS A 55 2.66 -9.60 9.92
CA CYS A 55 4.07 -9.30 10.17
C CYS A 55 4.42 -9.41 11.66
N ASP A 56 5.61 -9.92 11.96
CA ASP A 56 6.16 -9.98 13.32
C ASP A 56 7.45 -9.16 13.46
N SER A 57 8.14 -9.29 14.60
CA SER A 57 9.36 -8.54 14.86
C SER A 57 10.45 -8.78 13.81
N THR A 58 10.51 -9.97 13.20
CA THR A 58 11.51 -10.28 12.17
C THR A 58 11.26 -9.49 10.88
N ASP A 59 9.99 -9.29 10.51
CA ASP A 59 9.59 -8.46 9.38
C ASP A 59 9.90 -6.99 9.65
N VAL A 60 9.66 -6.53 10.89
CA VAL A 60 9.98 -5.18 11.34
C VAL A 60 11.49 -4.92 11.29
N ASP A 61 12.29 -5.82 11.84
CA ASP A 61 13.76 -5.70 11.85
C ASP A 61 14.30 -5.62 10.41
N PHE A 62 13.78 -6.47 9.52
CA PHE A 62 14.13 -6.43 8.09
C PHE A 62 13.73 -5.10 7.44
N ALA A 63 12.50 -4.62 7.67
CA ALA A 63 12.02 -3.37 7.10
C ALA A 63 12.83 -2.16 7.60
N VAL A 64 13.18 -2.13 8.88
CA VAL A 64 14.01 -1.08 9.48
C VAL A 64 15.42 -1.10 8.91
N ALA A 65 16.03 -2.28 8.78
CA ALA A 65 17.34 -2.43 8.15
C ALA A 65 17.34 -1.88 6.71
N LYS A 66 16.33 -2.23 5.90
CA LYS A 66 16.19 -1.74 4.52
C LYS A 66 15.89 -0.24 4.44
N ALA A 67 15.10 0.29 5.37
CA ALA A 67 14.89 1.73 5.47
C ALA A 67 16.18 2.48 5.82
N ARG A 68 17.02 1.92 6.71
CA ARG A 68 18.34 2.47 7.05
C ARG A 68 19.28 2.42 5.85
N GLU A 69 19.40 1.28 5.17
CA GLU A 69 20.20 1.15 3.95
C GLU A 69 19.78 2.17 2.88
N ALA A 70 18.47 2.33 2.64
CA ALA A 70 17.95 3.28 1.66
C ALA A 70 18.17 4.75 2.05
N PHE A 71 18.14 5.05 3.35
CA PHE A 71 18.57 6.34 3.85
C PHE A 71 20.07 6.51 3.55
N ASP A 72 20.93 5.67 4.10
CA ASP A 72 22.39 5.81 4.02
C ASP A 72 22.93 5.82 2.57
N ASP A 73 22.31 5.06 1.65
CA ASP A 73 22.60 5.08 0.20
C ASP A 73 22.33 6.45 -0.47
N GLY A 74 21.51 7.29 0.15
CA GLY A 74 21.37 8.68 -0.28
C GLY A 74 20.43 8.90 -1.46
N ARG A 75 20.00 7.82 -2.15
CA ARG A 75 19.13 7.88 -3.36
C ARG A 75 17.85 8.69 -3.20
N TRP A 76 17.35 8.84 -1.97
CA TRP A 76 16.23 9.72 -1.63
C TRP A 76 16.67 10.95 -0.82
N GLN A 77 17.47 10.77 0.24
CA GLN A 77 17.79 11.88 1.15
C GLN A 77 18.67 12.97 0.51
N HIS A 78 19.52 12.62 -0.46
CA HIS A 78 20.39 13.58 -1.15
C HIS A 78 19.74 14.26 -2.36
N LEU A 79 18.53 13.85 -2.76
CA LEU A 79 17.79 14.57 -3.80
C LEU A 79 17.56 16.01 -3.38
N SER A 80 17.66 16.94 -4.32
CA SER A 80 17.31 18.34 -4.08
C SER A 80 15.82 18.48 -3.71
N PRO A 81 15.42 19.58 -3.05
CA PRO A 81 14.01 19.85 -2.79
C PRO A 81 13.13 19.81 -4.05
N ALA A 82 13.65 20.27 -5.20
CA ALA A 82 12.93 20.26 -6.46
C ALA A 82 12.69 18.84 -7.01
N GLU A 83 13.67 17.96 -6.91
CA GLU A 83 13.56 16.56 -7.36
C GLU A 83 12.57 15.78 -6.47
N ARG A 84 12.67 15.94 -5.14
CA ARG A 84 11.71 15.32 -4.20
C ARG A 84 10.28 15.81 -4.48
N LYS A 85 10.10 17.12 -4.72
CA LYS A 85 8.81 17.68 -5.12
C LYS A 85 8.27 17.02 -6.39
N ALA A 86 9.12 16.87 -7.41
CA ALA A 86 8.71 16.25 -8.67
C ALA A 86 8.25 14.79 -8.49
N VAL A 87 8.94 14.01 -7.65
CA VAL A 87 8.54 12.63 -7.33
C VAL A 87 7.21 12.59 -6.60
N LEU A 88 7.04 13.39 -5.54
CA LEU A 88 5.81 13.43 -4.74
C LEU A 88 4.60 13.90 -5.57
N LEU A 89 4.78 14.86 -6.48
CA LEU A 89 3.72 15.28 -7.40
C LEU A 89 3.33 14.18 -8.39
N ARG A 90 4.28 13.37 -8.86
CA ARG A 90 3.95 12.18 -9.67
C ARG A 90 3.17 11.15 -8.85
N PHE A 91 3.54 10.95 -7.58
CA PHE A 91 2.81 10.05 -6.69
C PHE A 91 1.37 10.54 -6.45
N ALA A 92 1.16 11.83 -6.17
CA ALA A 92 -0.17 12.41 -6.03
C ALA A 92 -1.03 12.21 -7.29
N LYS A 93 -0.46 12.40 -8.49
CA LYS A 93 -1.15 12.12 -9.77
C LYS A 93 -1.55 10.65 -9.92
N LEU A 94 -0.73 9.71 -9.42
CA LEU A 94 -1.07 8.29 -9.43
C LEU A 94 -2.26 7.99 -8.47
N LEU A 95 -2.28 8.60 -7.28
CA LEU A 95 -3.43 8.49 -6.37
C LEU A 95 -4.70 9.06 -7.01
N GLU A 96 -4.62 10.25 -7.61
CA GLU A 96 -5.75 10.87 -8.30
C GLU A 96 -6.26 10.04 -9.48
N ARG A 97 -5.36 9.35 -10.19
CA ARG A 97 -5.72 8.48 -11.31
C ARG A 97 -6.46 7.22 -10.84
N ASN A 98 -6.07 6.67 -9.70
CA ASN A 98 -6.64 5.43 -9.15
C ASN A 98 -7.71 5.69 -8.07
N ARG A 99 -8.32 6.87 -8.01
CA ARG A 99 -9.23 7.31 -6.91
C ARG A 99 -10.50 6.47 -6.69
N HIS A 100 -10.82 5.57 -7.61
CA HIS A 100 -12.03 4.74 -7.60
C HIS A 100 -11.73 3.27 -7.30
N GLU A 101 -10.44 2.93 -7.12
CA GLU A 101 -10.00 1.73 -6.42
C GLU A 101 -10.06 1.99 -4.90
#